data_AF-A0A6G0R753-F1
#
_entry.id   AF-A0A6G0R753-F1
#
_cell.length_a   1.000
_cell.length_b   1.000
_cell.length_c   1.000
_cell.angle_alpha   90.00
_cell.angle_beta   90.00
_cell.angle_gamma   90.00
#
_symmetry.space_group_name_H-M   'P 1'
#
loop_
_entity.id
_entity.type
_entity.pdbx_description
1 polymer ?
#
loop_
_entity_poly.entity_id
_entity_poly.type
_entity_poly.pdbx_seq_one_letter_code
_entity_poly.pdbx_strand_id
1 'polypeptide(L)'
;MNRNRLKSRCWAEKKDHSRTRAADWYKLLLRPDMDGCLTFSKLRCVISIVSIDLLATDIPRSGLGVRRLGAYYHTAIMPDTIARFGPFDYPVRHIRRESSEIDKFYGLEGVDPVDSANVWSYQYDTTSLGLRGAVELLNVTEFPESLLYKGKRGNQNDILGLNTTFDMLDAFISTARSNLLREESPGVITPKVLRFATKYKWVDRVYQYLTRFVRPRRMWSLHTLHVPLIPPQAKSLRLCTATSDKRQPPRPRFCSYPDTWKCGHPVNASLPAVRLADQMDIRFQQLQRRYPDLVLDVALLSTHRPFVTSGTLSYTFFNCEDQEIVMLTRGRRSVGSDSTKERECTTMFVDDYRYEREMLETNVVDWHFFIAMMRGGAQGYFWVRLILLYRAAFIAAESVDADGLRRHSRGVSAALSVLKIPFQAIVYSSLLPVVCYVLALLLDGNFMDIYLDSYWSTLEGVMSIKLLPFVDLAVTQMRSVWLMALLVDLTVLVARKPIHGSEEKLPGIRGLAISFTSALTIIGPYRHPAFRGTEIESAMRLPAAGQRLDTVRASPQWYFNESTYLFDDSTTMLVVCAGAVALLASTVRLVSFLLREDQEVVLISTLNVPLGTERLWSTSSLSIRFNALTS
;
A
#
# COMPACT_ATOMS: atom_id res chain seq x y z
N MET A 1 -42.45 -31.35 37.19
CA MET A 1 -41.71 -30.99 38.43
C MET A 1 -41.05 -29.62 38.21
N ASN A 2 -41.30 -28.66 39.12
CA ASN A 2 -41.33 -27.20 38.90
C ASN A 2 -40.11 -26.52 38.23
N ARG A 3 -40.34 -25.91 37.06
CA ARG A 3 -39.43 -24.99 36.32
C ARG A 3 -39.08 -23.71 37.10
N ASN A 4 -39.90 -23.36 38.10
CA ASN A 4 -39.67 -22.21 38.98
C ASN A 4 -38.57 -22.42 40.04
N ARG A 5 -38.11 -23.66 40.29
CA ARG A 5 -37.00 -23.92 41.24
C ARG A 5 -35.60 -23.68 40.64
N LEU A 6 -35.46 -23.59 39.31
CA LEU A 6 -34.19 -23.28 38.64
C LEU A 6 -33.92 -21.77 38.55
N LYS A 7 -34.97 -20.93 38.43
CA LYS A 7 -34.86 -19.46 38.40
C LYS A 7 -34.24 -18.88 39.68
N SER A 8 -34.48 -19.51 40.85
CA SER A 8 -33.91 -19.02 42.11
C SER A 8 -32.43 -19.34 42.32
N ARG A 9 -31.80 -20.17 41.47
CA ARG A 9 -30.38 -20.52 41.62
C ARG A 9 -29.41 -19.63 40.85
N CYS A 10 -29.77 -19.09 39.68
CA CYS A 10 -28.86 -18.16 38.96
C CYS A 10 -28.82 -16.75 39.61
N TRP A 11 -29.80 -16.34 40.44
CA TRP A 11 -29.89 -14.97 41.04
C TRP A 11 -30.56 -14.90 42.44
N ALA A 12 -30.28 -15.81 43.38
CA ALA A 12 -30.70 -15.59 44.77
C ALA A 12 -29.73 -14.65 45.51
N GLU A 13 -30.09 -13.38 45.59
CA GLU A 13 -29.51 -12.45 46.56
C GLU A 13 -29.99 -12.86 47.96
N LYS A 14 -29.11 -13.47 48.76
CA LYS A 14 -29.40 -13.74 50.18
C LYS A 14 -29.16 -12.43 50.95
N LYS A 15 -30.23 -11.67 51.20
CA LYS A 15 -30.19 -10.51 52.11
C LYS A 15 -29.97 -11.01 53.54
N ASP A 16 -28.72 -11.18 53.94
CA ASP A 16 -28.33 -11.22 55.35
C ASP A 16 -27.71 -9.86 55.72
N HIS A 17 -28.50 -9.03 56.39
CA HIS A 17 -28.00 -7.84 57.09
C HIS A 17 -27.21 -8.28 58.32
N SER A 18 -25.90 -8.50 58.16
CA SER A 18 -24.98 -8.39 59.30
C SER A 18 -23.61 -7.90 58.85
N ARG A 19 -23.18 -6.78 59.46
CA ARG A 19 -21.83 -6.21 59.34
C ARG A 19 -20.81 -7.27 59.74
N THR A 20 -20.15 -7.91 58.79
CA THR A 20 -18.96 -8.72 59.05
C THR A 20 -17.80 -8.29 58.16
N ARG A 21 -16.63 -8.29 58.78
CA ARG A 21 -15.38 -7.66 58.36
C ARG A 21 -14.93 -8.11 56.99
N ALA A 22 -13.99 -7.33 56.45
CA ALA A 22 -13.05 -7.73 55.41
C ALA A 22 -12.17 -8.95 55.80
N ALA A 23 -12.77 -10.08 56.24
CA ALA A 23 -12.32 -11.49 56.04
C ALA A 23 -13.03 -12.36 54.93
N ASP A 24 -14.26 -12.03 54.45
CA ASP A 24 -15.12 -12.90 53.60
C ASP A 24 -15.59 -12.42 52.18
N TRP A 25 -14.83 -11.65 51.38
CA TRP A 25 -15.27 -11.17 50.02
C TRP A 25 -15.42 -12.32 49.03
N TYR A 26 -14.65 -13.41 49.22
CA TYR A 26 -14.75 -14.60 48.39
C TYR A 26 -16.10 -15.32 48.51
N LYS A 27 -16.83 -15.12 49.63
CA LYS A 27 -18.21 -15.65 49.82
C LYS A 27 -19.29 -14.78 49.19
N LEU A 28 -19.00 -13.51 48.91
CA LEU A 28 -19.89 -12.53 48.27
C LEU A 28 -19.82 -12.54 46.74
N LEU A 29 -18.79 -13.17 46.16
CA LEU A 29 -18.79 -13.52 44.74
C LEU A 29 -19.88 -14.57 44.53
N LEU A 30 -20.99 -14.16 43.89
CA LEU A 30 -22.02 -15.08 43.36
C LEU A 30 -21.33 -16.31 42.80
N ARG A 31 -21.62 -17.50 43.34
CA ARG A 31 -21.19 -18.78 42.75
C ARG A 31 -21.76 -18.82 41.34
N PRO A 32 -20.97 -18.57 40.28
CA PRO A 32 -21.52 -18.53 38.96
C PRO A 32 -21.56 -19.97 38.49
N ASP A 33 -22.74 -20.58 38.54
CA ASP A 33 -23.01 -21.82 37.83
C ASP A 33 -23.01 -21.52 36.31
N MET A 34 -21.82 -21.23 35.77
CA MET A 34 -21.58 -20.94 34.36
C MET A 34 -21.89 -22.15 33.48
N ASP A 35 -21.95 -23.35 34.07
CA ASP A 35 -22.33 -24.59 33.40
C ASP A 35 -23.84 -24.71 33.22
N GLY A 36 -24.64 -24.22 34.17
CA GLY A 36 -26.09 -24.16 34.05
C GLY A 36 -26.65 -22.98 33.23
N CYS A 37 -26.04 -21.79 33.29
CA CYS A 37 -26.66 -20.56 32.74
C CYS A 37 -26.20 -20.20 31.29
N LEU A 38 -25.18 -20.85 30.70
CA LEU A 38 -24.67 -20.57 29.32
C LEU A 38 -24.67 -21.84 28.45
N THR A 39 -25.46 -21.85 27.38
CA THR A 39 -25.51 -22.97 26.43
C THR A 39 -24.20 -23.12 25.67
N PHE A 40 -23.62 -24.31 25.72
CA PHE A 40 -22.36 -24.62 25.05
C PHE A 40 -22.58 -24.80 23.55
N SER A 41 -22.14 -23.83 22.75
CA SER A 41 -22.16 -23.93 21.28
C SER A 41 -20.80 -24.41 20.77
N LYS A 42 -20.78 -25.55 20.06
CA LYS A 42 -19.57 -26.10 19.43
C LYS A 42 -18.90 -25.08 18.51
N LEU A 43 -19.69 -24.29 17.78
CA LEU A 43 -19.19 -23.23 16.90
C LEU A 43 -18.46 -22.12 17.68
N ARG A 44 -19.02 -21.67 18.81
CA ARG A 44 -18.39 -20.66 19.66
C ARG A 44 -17.09 -21.16 20.29
N CYS A 45 -17.06 -22.43 20.68
CA CYS A 45 -15.86 -23.07 21.19
C CYS A 45 -14.74 -23.07 20.14
N VAL A 46 -15.03 -23.53 18.92
CA VAL A 46 -14.06 -23.53 17.80
C VAL A 46 -13.55 -22.12 17.50
N ILE A 47 -14.45 -21.13 17.39
CA ILE A 47 -14.06 -19.73 17.14
C ILE A 47 -13.18 -19.19 18.27
N SER A 48 -13.49 -19.52 19.52
CA SER A 48 -12.72 -19.05 20.68
C SER A 48 -11.33 -19.68 20.75
N ILE A 49 -11.22 -20.98 20.45
CA ILE A 49 -9.92 -21.68 20.33
C ILE A 49 -9.08 -20.99 19.25
N VAL A 50 -9.63 -20.86 18.03
CA VAL A 50 -8.92 -20.24 16.91
C VAL A 50 -8.51 -18.81 17.23
N SER A 51 -9.37 -18.03 17.89
CA SER A 51 -9.06 -16.63 18.25
C SER A 51 -7.97 -16.54 19.32
N ILE A 52 -7.98 -17.44 20.32
CA ILE A 52 -6.94 -17.51 21.36
C ILE A 52 -5.62 -17.95 20.74
N ASP A 53 -5.63 -18.93 19.85
CA ASP A 53 -4.43 -19.41 19.16
C ASP A 53 -3.82 -18.31 18.28
N LEU A 54 -4.65 -17.59 17.50
CA LEU A 54 -4.22 -16.47 16.68
C LEU A 54 -3.63 -15.32 17.53
N LEU A 55 -4.24 -15.04 18.69
CA LEU A 55 -3.72 -14.05 19.63
C LEU A 55 -2.38 -14.51 20.21
N ALA A 56 -2.31 -15.74 20.73
CA ALA A 56 -1.12 -16.27 21.39
C ALA A 56 0.08 -16.36 20.43
N THR A 57 -0.19 -16.61 19.15
CA THR A 57 0.81 -16.73 18.08
C THR A 57 1.06 -15.41 17.33
N ASP A 58 0.55 -14.27 17.80
CA ASP A 58 0.68 -13.00 17.08
C ASP A 58 2.14 -12.58 16.84
N ILE A 59 3.01 -12.69 17.84
CA ILE A 59 4.45 -12.40 17.68
C ILE A 59 5.16 -13.44 16.81
N PRO A 60 5.02 -14.77 17.03
CA PRO A 60 5.60 -15.77 16.14
C PRO A 60 5.22 -15.60 14.66
N ARG A 61 3.98 -15.16 14.41
CA ARG A 61 3.43 -14.99 13.06
C ARG A 61 3.81 -13.65 12.42
N SER A 62 3.74 -12.56 13.18
CA SER A 62 3.87 -11.20 12.65
C SER A 62 5.25 -10.58 12.88
N GLY A 63 6.05 -11.17 13.78
CA GLY A 63 7.37 -10.69 14.15
C GLY A 63 7.36 -9.51 15.14
N LEU A 64 8.51 -9.31 15.80
CA LEU A 64 8.70 -8.24 16.78
C LEU A 64 8.89 -6.85 16.16
N GLY A 65 9.15 -6.77 14.86
CA GLY A 65 9.42 -5.53 14.13
C GLY A 65 10.54 -5.71 13.10
N VAL A 66 10.88 -4.64 12.39
CA VAL A 66 11.88 -4.66 11.31
C VAL A 66 13.28 -4.56 11.90
N ARG A 67 14.05 -5.67 11.88
CA ARG A 67 15.44 -5.68 12.37
C ARG A 67 16.47 -5.39 11.27
N ARG A 68 16.17 -5.77 10.03
CA ARG A 68 17.04 -5.60 8.86
C ARG A 68 16.18 -5.36 7.63
N LEU A 69 16.46 -4.30 6.87
CA LEU A 69 15.76 -4.00 5.63
C LEU A 69 15.96 -5.09 4.57
N GLY A 70 17.15 -5.71 4.55
CA GLY A 70 17.49 -6.81 3.64
C GLY A 70 16.65 -8.09 3.82
N ALA A 71 15.88 -8.22 4.90
CA ALA A 71 14.95 -9.33 5.08
C ALA A 71 13.64 -9.13 4.29
N TYR A 72 13.32 -7.89 3.92
CA TYR A 72 12.11 -7.50 3.19
C TYR A 72 12.42 -7.17 1.73
N TYR A 73 13.61 -6.65 1.45
CA TYR A 73 14.03 -6.24 0.12
C TYR A 73 15.40 -6.82 -0.25
N HIS A 74 15.52 -7.31 -1.48
CA HIS A 74 16.73 -8.01 -1.93
C HIS A 74 17.90 -7.07 -2.26
N THR A 75 17.63 -5.81 -2.61
CA THR A 75 18.63 -4.87 -3.13
C THR A 75 18.87 -3.73 -2.15
N ALA A 76 19.94 -3.85 -1.36
CA ALA A 76 20.43 -2.76 -0.53
C ALA A 76 21.29 -1.80 -1.36
N ILE A 77 21.03 -0.50 -1.23
CA ILE A 77 21.71 0.54 -2.02
C ILE A 77 22.73 1.28 -1.15
N MET A 78 22.30 1.77 0.01
CA MET A 78 23.12 2.46 1.02
C MET A 78 22.66 2.02 2.41
N PRO A 79 23.37 2.35 3.51
CA PRO A 79 22.80 2.25 4.84
C PRO A 79 21.45 2.97 4.86
N ASP A 80 20.41 2.32 5.40
CA ASP A 80 19.04 2.83 5.50
C ASP A 80 18.30 3.10 4.18
N THR A 81 18.92 2.83 3.02
CA THR A 81 18.32 2.98 1.69
C THR A 81 18.31 1.68 0.89
N ILE A 82 17.14 1.32 0.38
CA ILE A 82 16.89 0.07 -0.34
C ILE A 82 16.13 0.33 -1.65
N ALA A 83 16.30 -0.53 -2.64
CA ALA A 83 15.43 -0.53 -3.83
C ALA A 83 14.11 -1.20 -3.45
N ARG A 84 13.02 -0.44 -3.45
CA ARG A 84 11.67 -0.94 -3.21
C ARG A 84 11.09 -1.61 -4.44
N PHE A 85 11.37 -1.05 -5.61
CA PHE A 85 10.94 -1.56 -6.91
C PHE A 85 12.09 -1.41 -7.91
N GLY A 86 12.28 -2.41 -8.76
CA GLY A 86 13.43 -2.48 -9.65
C GLY A 86 14.75 -2.72 -8.91
N PRO A 87 15.90 -2.35 -9.50
CA PRO A 87 16.04 -1.71 -10.81
C PRO A 87 15.59 -2.61 -11.97
N PHE A 88 14.73 -2.10 -12.84
CA PHE A 88 14.31 -2.77 -14.06
C PHE A 88 14.85 -2.03 -15.29
N ASP A 89 15.28 -2.81 -16.27
CA ASP A 89 15.61 -2.36 -17.62
C ASP A 89 14.98 -3.33 -18.62
N TYR A 90 14.12 -2.81 -19.51
CA TYR A 90 13.35 -3.67 -20.40
C TYR A 90 13.04 -2.99 -21.74
N PRO A 91 13.07 -3.76 -22.85
CA PRO A 91 12.65 -3.27 -24.15
C PRO A 91 11.11 -3.24 -24.21
N VAL A 92 10.54 -2.11 -24.61
CA VAL A 92 9.09 -2.02 -24.87
C VAL A 92 8.83 -2.46 -26.29
N ARG A 93 9.29 -1.71 -27.30
CA ARG A 93 9.09 -2.10 -28.71
C ARG A 93 10.24 -1.63 -29.57
N HIS A 94 10.70 -2.50 -30.47
CA HIS A 94 11.58 -2.14 -31.58
C HIS A 94 10.82 -2.35 -32.88
N ILE A 95 10.47 -1.26 -33.57
CA ILE A 95 9.65 -1.29 -34.78
C ILE A 95 10.52 -0.85 -35.96
N ARG A 96 10.57 -1.68 -36.99
CA ARG A 96 11.33 -1.43 -38.21
C ARG A 96 10.41 -1.40 -39.42
N ARG A 97 10.61 -0.41 -40.29
CA ARG A 97 9.99 -0.31 -41.60
C ARG A 97 10.72 -1.19 -42.61
N GLU A 98 9.98 -1.98 -43.37
CA GLU A 98 10.52 -2.76 -44.48
C GLU A 98 10.98 -1.82 -45.60
N SER A 99 12.15 -2.08 -46.19
CA SER A 99 12.67 -1.19 -47.25
C SER A 99 11.95 -1.35 -48.59
N SER A 100 11.21 -2.44 -48.77
CA SER A 100 10.59 -2.83 -50.04
C SER A 100 9.12 -2.43 -50.15
N GLU A 101 8.44 -2.19 -49.03
CA GLU A 101 7.00 -1.86 -48.97
C GLU A 101 6.74 -0.73 -47.97
N ILE A 102 5.98 0.28 -48.40
CA ILE A 102 5.83 1.57 -47.70
C ILE A 102 5.09 1.43 -46.36
N ASP A 103 4.28 0.36 -46.19
CA ASP A 103 3.40 0.17 -45.02
C ASP A 103 3.64 -1.12 -44.22
N LYS A 104 4.72 -1.87 -44.50
CA LYS A 104 5.07 -3.06 -43.72
C LYS A 104 6.02 -2.75 -42.58
N PHE A 105 5.59 -3.10 -41.38
CA PHE A 105 6.34 -2.90 -40.15
C PHE A 105 6.59 -4.24 -39.46
N TYR A 106 7.82 -4.44 -38.99
CA TYR A 106 8.21 -5.56 -38.16
C TYR A 106 8.46 -5.08 -36.74
N GLY A 107 7.76 -5.67 -35.77
CA GLY A 107 7.91 -5.37 -34.35
C GLY A 107 8.69 -6.46 -33.62
N LEU A 108 9.55 -6.06 -32.67
CA LEU A 108 10.20 -6.94 -31.70
C LEU A 108 9.95 -6.43 -30.28
N GLU A 109 9.72 -7.35 -29.35
CA GLU A 109 9.75 -7.14 -27.91
C GLU A 109 10.97 -7.90 -27.36
N GLY A 110 12.08 -7.19 -27.22
CA GLY A 110 13.38 -7.82 -26.97
C GLY A 110 13.83 -8.65 -28.17
N VAL A 111 13.67 -9.97 -28.10
CA VAL A 111 14.03 -10.92 -29.17
C VAL A 111 12.79 -11.48 -29.86
N ASP A 112 11.62 -11.40 -29.21
CA ASP A 112 10.40 -12.04 -29.67
C ASP A 112 9.68 -11.18 -30.72
N PRO A 113 9.23 -11.75 -31.85
CA PRO A 113 8.47 -11.02 -32.87
C PRO A 113 7.06 -10.72 -32.38
N VAL A 114 6.58 -9.51 -32.65
CA VAL A 114 5.26 -9.05 -32.23
C VAL A 114 4.59 -8.23 -33.35
N ASP A 115 3.29 -8.47 -33.55
CA ASP A 115 2.49 -7.82 -34.61
C ASP A 115 1.77 -6.55 -34.14
N SER A 116 1.87 -6.20 -32.85
CA SER A 116 1.21 -5.03 -32.26
C SER A 116 1.91 -4.53 -30.98
N ALA A 117 1.55 -3.33 -30.55
CA ALA A 117 2.04 -2.73 -29.32
C ALA A 117 0.95 -2.65 -28.25
N ASN A 118 1.30 -2.91 -26.99
CA ASN A 118 0.34 -2.88 -25.90
C ASN A 118 0.00 -1.43 -25.54
N VAL A 119 -1.30 -1.10 -25.48
CA VAL A 119 -1.78 0.22 -25.04
C VAL A 119 -1.34 0.54 -23.61
N TRP A 120 -1.18 -0.49 -22.76
CA TRP A 120 -0.68 -0.37 -21.39
C TRP A 120 0.57 0.51 -21.28
N SER A 121 1.59 0.23 -22.10
CA SER A 121 2.88 0.92 -22.07
C SER A 121 2.76 2.41 -22.41
N TYR A 122 1.76 2.84 -23.18
CA TYR A 122 1.65 4.23 -23.62
C TYR A 122 0.56 5.03 -22.92
N GLN A 123 -0.35 4.36 -22.19
CA GLN A 123 -1.47 5.00 -21.51
C GLN A 123 -1.46 4.79 -19.99
N TYR A 124 -1.29 3.55 -19.53
CA TYR A 124 -1.58 3.14 -18.14
C TYR A 124 -0.33 3.02 -17.26
N ASP A 125 0.80 2.72 -17.89
CA ASP A 125 2.10 2.62 -17.25
C ASP A 125 2.56 3.99 -16.71
N THR A 126 3.25 4.00 -15.57
CA THR A 126 3.83 5.20 -14.95
C THR A 126 4.84 5.87 -15.87
N THR A 127 5.66 5.09 -16.57
CA THR A 127 6.66 5.63 -17.52
C THR A 127 6.03 6.41 -18.68
N SER A 128 4.75 6.16 -19.00
CA SER A 128 4.02 6.90 -20.03
C SER A 128 3.68 8.34 -19.64
N LEU A 129 3.68 8.68 -18.34
CA LEU A 129 3.24 9.99 -17.84
C LEU A 129 4.06 11.13 -18.44
N GLY A 130 5.39 10.98 -18.42
CA GLY A 130 6.27 12.00 -18.98
C GLY A 130 6.13 12.10 -20.50
N LEU A 131 5.90 10.99 -21.20
CA LEU A 131 5.75 10.98 -22.65
C LEU A 131 4.48 11.72 -23.05
N ARG A 132 3.35 11.38 -22.42
CA ARG A 132 2.05 12.04 -22.65
C ARG A 132 2.07 13.51 -22.26
N GLY A 133 2.71 13.87 -21.15
CA GLY A 133 2.88 15.27 -20.74
C GLY A 133 3.75 16.06 -21.73
N ALA A 134 4.82 15.46 -22.26
CA ALA A 134 5.64 16.11 -23.29
C ALA A 134 4.87 16.27 -24.61
N VAL A 135 4.09 15.26 -25.01
CA VAL A 135 3.21 15.30 -26.20
C VAL A 135 2.22 16.46 -26.10
N GLU A 136 1.55 16.63 -24.95
CA GLU A 136 0.61 17.72 -24.73
C GLU A 136 1.29 19.10 -24.76
N LEU A 137 2.50 19.22 -24.22
CA LEU A 137 3.26 20.46 -24.23
C LEU A 137 3.90 20.81 -25.58
N LEU A 138 4.23 19.81 -26.40
CA LEU A 138 4.82 19.97 -27.73
C LEU A 138 3.78 19.97 -28.85
N ASN A 139 2.52 19.69 -28.54
CA ASN A 139 1.40 19.62 -29.47
C ASN A 139 1.63 18.64 -30.63
N VAL A 140 1.98 17.39 -30.30
CA VAL A 140 2.19 16.32 -31.30
C VAL A 140 0.84 15.75 -31.74
N THR A 141 0.48 15.94 -33.00
CA THR A 141 -0.86 15.63 -33.56
C THR A 141 -1.04 14.16 -33.91
N GLU A 142 0.04 13.46 -34.20
CA GLU A 142 0.05 12.04 -34.58
C GLU A 142 -0.15 11.12 -33.37
N PHE A 143 -0.10 11.67 -32.14
CA PHE A 143 -0.32 10.92 -30.93
C PHE A 143 -1.83 10.72 -30.71
N PRO A 144 -2.33 9.46 -30.65
CA PRO A 144 -3.76 9.20 -30.50
C PRO A 144 -4.36 9.85 -29.26
N GLU A 145 -5.45 10.58 -29.43
CA GLU A 145 -6.17 11.25 -28.33
C GLU A 145 -6.62 10.27 -27.24
N SER A 146 -6.96 9.03 -27.63
CA SER A 146 -7.38 7.97 -26.71
C SER A 146 -6.31 7.64 -25.66
N LEU A 147 -5.02 7.68 -26.03
CA LEU A 147 -3.89 7.45 -25.12
C LEU A 147 -3.72 8.62 -24.14
N LEU A 148 -4.16 9.83 -24.52
CA LEU A 148 -4.18 11.02 -23.67
C LEU A 148 -5.42 11.10 -22.76
N TYR A 149 -6.23 10.04 -22.71
CA TYR A 149 -7.54 10.04 -22.02
C TYR A 149 -8.54 11.06 -22.60
N LYS A 150 -8.34 11.50 -23.85
CA LYS A 150 -9.26 12.36 -24.59
C LYS A 150 -10.09 11.47 -25.53
N GLY A 151 -11.42 11.53 -25.43
CA GLY A 151 -12.32 10.69 -26.23
C GLY A 151 -12.76 9.37 -25.55
N LYS A 152 -13.06 8.34 -26.35
CA LYS A 152 -13.53 7.03 -25.82
C LYS A 152 -12.38 6.32 -25.10
N ARG A 153 -12.67 5.85 -23.88
CA ARG A 153 -11.70 5.11 -23.07
C ARG A 153 -11.46 3.72 -23.70
N GLY A 154 -10.24 3.48 -24.19
CA GLY A 154 -9.81 2.16 -24.64
C GLY A 154 -9.75 1.17 -23.47
N ASN A 155 -9.96 -0.11 -23.75
CA ASN A 155 -9.68 -1.17 -22.81
C ASN A 155 -8.17 -1.36 -22.66
N GLN A 156 -7.75 -1.90 -21.52
CA GLN A 156 -6.32 -2.09 -21.22
C GLN A 156 -5.66 -3.22 -22.01
N ASN A 157 -6.48 -4.17 -22.46
CA ASN A 157 -6.07 -5.24 -23.36
C ASN A 157 -6.12 -4.80 -24.83
N ASP A 158 -6.40 -3.53 -25.10
CA ASP A 158 -6.36 -3.02 -26.46
C ASP A 158 -4.91 -3.01 -26.95
N ILE A 159 -4.78 -3.28 -28.24
CA ILE A 159 -3.54 -3.34 -28.97
C ILE A 159 -3.51 -2.20 -29.98
N LEU A 160 -2.36 -1.56 -30.09
CA LEU A 160 -2.06 -0.51 -31.05
C LEU A 160 -1.34 -1.13 -32.26
N GLY A 161 -1.77 -0.75 -33.47
CA GLY A 161 -1.07 -1.17 -34.69
C GLY A 161 0.39 -0.70 -34.69
N LEU A 162 1.28 -1.50 -35.28
CA LEU A 162 2.71 -1.15 -35.36
C LEU A 162 2.94 0.13 -36.16
N ASN A 163 2.14 0.35 -37.22
CA ASN A 163 2.17 1.59 -38.01
C ASN A 163 1.86 2.82 -37.14
N THR A 164 0.74 2.80 -36.41
CA THR A 164 0.33 3.89 -35.53
C THR A 164 1.36 4.13 -34.42
N THR A 165 1.91 3.06 -33.85
CA THR A 165 2.95 3.17 -32.82
C THR A 165 4.23 3.79 -33.38
N PHE A 166 4.64 3.37 -34.58
CA PHE A 166 5.81 3.89 -35.26
C PHE A 166 5.67 5.38 -35.57
N ASP A 167 4.56 5.77 -36.20
CA ASP A 167 4.31 7.14 -36.64
C ASP A 167 4.20 8.10 -35.43
N MET A 168 3.51 7.65 -34.37
CA MET A 168 3.39 8.39 -33.11
C MET A 168 4.76 8.67 -32.47
N LEU A 169 5.62 7.66 -32.36
CA LEU A 169 6.94 7.82 -31.74
C LEU A 169 7.89 8.61 -32.65
N ASP A 170 7.83 8.42 -33.97
CA ASP A 170 8.62 9.18 -34.92
C ASP A 170 8.25 10.68 -34.89
N ALA A 171 6.96 10.99 -34.90
CA ALA A 171 6.46 12.36 -34.77
C ALA A 171 6.87 13.02 -33.46
N PHE A 172 6.82 12.28 -32.35
CA PHE A 172 7.32 12.77 -31.06
C PHE A 172 8.81 13.12 -31.11
N ILE A 173 9.66 12.22 -31.62
CA ILE A 173 11.11 12.44 -31.72
C ILE A 173 11.42 13.61 -32.67
N SER A 174 10.72 13.70 -33.80
CA SER A 174 10.81 14.83 -34.74
C SER A 174 10.50 16.17 -34.07
N THR A 175 9.39 16.24 -33.34
CA THR A 175 8.92 17.46 -32.68
C THR A 175 9.81 17.84 -31.50
N ALA A 176 10.27 16.86 -30.72
CA ALA A 176 11.23 17.08 -29.65
C ALA A 176 12.55 17.65 -30.20
N ARG A 177 13.05 17.09 -31.30
CA ARG A 177 14.28 17.56 -31.95
C ARG A 177 14.15 18.97 -32.49
N SER A 178 13.07 19.29 -33.22
CA SER A 178 12.87 20.61 -33.83
C SER A 178 12.73 21.73 -32.78
N ASN A 179 12.11 21.44 -31.64
CA ASN A 179 11.95 22.39 -30.54
C ASN A 179 13.22 22.57 -29.70
N LEU A 180 13.98 21.50 -29.48
CA LEU A 180 15.11 21.49 -28.53
C LEU A 180 16.48 21.73 -29.19
N LEU A 181 16.64 21.38 -30.46
CA LEU A 181 17.85 21.66 -31.23
C LEU A 181 17.58 22.82 -32.20
N ARG A 182 17.26 23.99 -31.65
CA ARG A 182 17.01 25.18 -32.47
C ARG A 182 18.33 25.77 -32.95
N GLU A 183 18.44 25.99 -34.24
CA GLU A 183 19.53 26.74 -34.83
C GLU A 183 19.32 28.23 -34.53
N GLU A 184 20.21 28.83 -33.74
CA GLU A 184 20.14 30.25 -33.40
C GLU A 184 20.91 31.11 -34.41
N SER A 185 21.87 30.52 -35.13
CA SER A 185 22.64 31.11 -36.23
C SER A 185 23.15 30.00 -37.14
N PRO A 186 23.46 30.28 -38.43
CA PRO A 186 23.93 29.27 -39.38
C PRO A 186 25.11 28.47 -38.81
N GLY A 187 24.93 27.17 -38.65
CA GLY A 187 25.95 26.25 -38.12
C GLY A 187 26.09 26.23 -36.59
N VAL A 188 25.30 27.01 -35.84
CA VAL A 188 25.31 27.06 -34.37
C VAL A 188 24.00 26.52 -33.81
N ILE A 189 24.03 25.26 -33.40
CA ILE A 189 22.91 24.58 -32.73
C ILE A 189 23.14 24.68 -31.22
N THR A 190 22.22 25.33 -30.50
CA THR A 190 22.23 25.38 -29.03
C THR A 190 21.26 24.34 -28.47
N PRO A 191 21.76 23.27 -27.80
CA PRO A 191 20.87 22.26 -27.26
C PRO A 191 20.12 22.81 -26.06
N LYS A 192 18.79 22.78 -26.12
CA LYS A 192 17.90 23.16 -25.02
C LYS A 192 17.34 21.90 -24.34
N VAL A 193 16.88 22.09 -23.12
CA VAL A 193 16.22 21.05 -22.31
C VAL A 193 14.81 21.52 -21.99
N LEU A 194 13.83 20.67 -22.19
CA LEU A 194 12.46 20.93 -21.75
C LEU A 194 12.27 20.31 -20.36
N ARG A 195 12.03 21.18 -19.37
CA ARG A 195 11.67 20.77 -18.00
C ARG A 195 10.18 21.05 -17.82
N PHE A 196 9.46 20.11 -17.25
CA PHE A 196 8.02 20.26 -17.04
C PHE A 196 7.54 19.42 -15.86
N ALA A 197 6.39 19.79 -15.32
CA ALA A 197 5.69 19.03 -14.30
C ALA A 197 4.35 18.54 -14.84
N THR A 198 3.95 17.32 -14.51
CA THR A 198 2.59 16.83 -14.76
C THR A 198 1.89 16.64 -13.43
N LYS A 199 0.61 17.02 -13.41
CA LYS A 199 -0.33 16.71 -12.34
C LYS A 199 -1.31 15.68 -12.88
N TYR A 200 -1.43 14.54 -12.22
CA TYR A 200 -2.27 13.45 -12.69
C TYR A 200 -3.08 12.82 -11.56
N LYS A 201 -4.22 12.23 -11.92
CA LYS A 201 -5.02 11.39 -11.01
C LYS A 201 -4.42 9.99 -10.99
N TRP A 202 -4.27 9.42 -9.79
CA TRP A 202 -3.75 8.07 -9.60
C TRP A 202 -4.83 7.14 -9.06
N VAL A 203 -5.12 6.08 -9.81
CA VAL A 203 -5.94 4.95 -9.36
C VAL A 203 -5.27 3.67 -9.81
N ASP A 204 -5.09 2.72 -8.91
CA ASP A 204 -4.47 1.42 -9.17
C ASP A 204 -5.10 0.28 -8.34
N ARG A 205 -5.61 0.62 -7.14
CA ARG A 205 -6.08 -0.36 -6.13
C ARG A 205 -7.56 -0.21 -5.82
N VAL A 206 -8.15 -1.25 -5.23
CA VAL A 206 -9.58 -1.25 -4.84
C VAL A 206 -9.91 -0.07 -3.93
N TYR A 207 -9.13 0.19 -2.88
CA TYR A 207 -9.47 1.29 -1.97
C TYR A 207 -9.46 2.65 -2.70
N GLN A 208 -8.49 2.89 -3.59
CA GLN A 208 -8.41 4.11 -4.39
C GLN A 208 -9.59 4.21 -5.37
N TYR A 209 -9.99 3.09 -5.95
CA TYR A 209 -11.15 3.03 -6.84
C TYR A 209 -12.46 3.33 -6.08
N LEU A 210 -12.64 2.79 -4.88
CA LEU A 210 -13.82 3.02 -4.04
C LEU A 210 -13.88 4.48 -3.54
N THR A 211 -12.73 5.07 -3.21
CA THR A 211 -12.67 6.41 -2.60
C THR A 211 -12.51 7.54 -3.60
N ARG A 212 -12.33 7.24 -4.89
CA ARG A 212 -12.08 8.22 -5.97
C ARG A 212 -13.07 9.38 -6.02
N PHE A 213 -14.33 9.13 -5.61
CA PHE A 213 -15.40 10.12 -5.63
C PHE A 213 -15.35 11.08 -4.45
N VAL A 214 -14.84 10.61 -3.30
CA VAL A 214 -14.75 11.40 -2.07
C VAL A 214 -13.43 12.15 -2.03
N ARG A 215 -12.33 11.48 -2.38
CA ARG A 215 -10.97 12.04 -2.31
C ARG A 215 -10.13 11.52 -3.49
N PRO A 216 -10.16 12.19 -4.66
CA PRO A 216 -9.31 11.80 -5.78
C PRO A 216 -7.84 12.00 -5.42
N ARG A 217 -7.04 10.94 -5.58
CA ARG A 217 -5.60 11.00 -5.34
C ARG A 217 -4.91 11.68 -6.52
N ARG A 218 -4.26 12.81 -6.25
CA ARG A 218 -3.54 13.60 -7.24
C ARG A 218 -2.06 13.59 -6.91
N MET A 219 -1.23 13.28 -7.89
CA MET A 219 0.21 13.22 -7.75
C MET A 219 0.88 14.19 -8.72
N TRP A 220 2.11 14.58 -8.37
CA TRP A 220 2.97 15.41 -9.19
C TRP A 220 4.20 14.63 -9.60
N SER A 221 4.55 14.72 -10.87
CA SER A 221 5.80 14.17 -11.41
C SER A 221 6.59 15.28 -12.09
N LEU A 222 7.90 15.29 -11.87
CA LEU A 222 8.82 16.21 -12.53
C LEU A 222 9.49 15.48 -13.68
N HIS A 223 9.53 16.12 -14.84
CA HIS A 223 10.04 15.52 -16.06
C HIS A 223 11.11 16.41 -16.68
N THR A 224 12.06 15.78 -17.35
CA THR A 224 13.06 16.45 -18.14
C THR A 224 13.26 15.68 -19.44
N LEU A 225 13.10 16.39 -20.56
CA LEU A 225 13.30 15.87 -21.90
C LEU A 225 14.63 16.41 -22.45
N HIS A 226 15.52 15.49 -22.78
CA HIS A 226 16.84 15.73 -23.33
C HIS A 226 16.95 15.16 -24.75
N VAL A 227 17.49 15.95 -25.67
CA VAL A 227 17.84 15.49 -27.02
C VAL A 227 19.35 15.75 -27.18
N PRO A 228 20.21 14.74 -26.97
CA PRO A 228 21.65 14.92 -27.13
C PRO A 228 22.00 15.24 -28.58
N LEU A 229 22.93 16.19 -28.76
CA LEU A 229 23.54 16.42 -30.07
C LEU A 229 24.60 15.34 -30.29
N ILE A 230 24.33 14.42 -31.23
CA ILE A 230 25.21 13.29 -31.54
C ILE A 230 25.96 13.60 -32.84
N PRO A 231 27.28 13.81 -32.79
CA PRO A 231 28.10 13.94 -34.00
C PRO A 231 28.04 12.65 -34.84
N PRO A 232 28.09 12.73 -36.19
CA PRO A 232 28.03 11.55 -37.07
C PRO A 232 29.10 10.48 -36.77
N GLN A 233 30.26 10.89 -36.25
CA GLN A 233 31.38 10.01 -35.92
C GLN A 233 31.39 9.56 -34.44
N ALA A 234 30.45 10.03 -33.62
CA ALA A 234 30.43 9.70 -32.20
C ALA A 234 30.08 8.22 -31.99
N LYS A 235 30.86 7.57 -31.10
CA LYS A 235 30.66 6.18 -30.67
C LYS A 235 29.98 6.07 -29.29
N SER A 236 29.51 7.17 -28.71
CA SER A 236 28.90 7.22 -27.37
C SER A 236 27.96 8.43 -27.28
N LEU A 237 26.88 8.31 -26.50
CA LEU A 237 25.93 9.39 -26.24
C LEU A 237 26.51 10.45 -25.30
N ARG A 238 27.49 10.08 -24.46
CA ARG A 238 28.17 10.96 -23.49
C ARG A 238 27.22 11.76 -22.58
N LEU A 239 26.03 11.24 -22.30
CA LEU A 239 24.93 11.89 -21.55
C LEU A 239 25.34 12.44 -20.17
N CYS A 240 26.17 11.69 -19.44
CA CYS A 240 26.57 12.04 -18.07
C CYS A 240 27.97 12.66 -17.98
N THR A 241 28.65 12.88 -19.11
CA THR A 241 30.03 13.41 -19.09
C THR A 241 30.08 14.86 -18.62
N ALA A 242 31.07 15.18 -17.80
CA ALA A 242 31.29 16.54 -17.34
C ALA A 242 32.02 17.37 -18.38
N THR A 243 31.34 18.37 -18.93
CA THR A 243 31.96 19.38 -19.79
C THR A 243 31.98 20.70 -19.04
N SER A 244 33.12 21.39 -19.05
CA SER A 244 33.27 22.74 -18.47
C SER A 244 32.63 23.84 -19.31
N ASP A 245 31.91 23.48 -20.39
CA ASP A 245 31.36 24.43 -21.33
C ASP A 245 29.99 24.93 -20.85
N LYS A 246 29.88 26.24 -20.59
CA LYS A 246 28.64 26.92 -20.17
C LYS A 246 27.53 26.86 -21.23
N ARG A 247 27.85 26.45 -22.47
CA ARG A 247 26.88 26.33 -23.57
C ARG A 247 26.16 24.98 -23.61
N GLN A 248 26.56 24.01 -22.79
CA GLN A 248 25.91 22.71 -22.79
C GLN A 248 24.66 22.67 -21.90
N PRO A 249 23.63 21.91 -22.32
CA PRO A 249 22.43 21.71 -21.53
C PRO A 249 22.76 21.11 -20.15
N PRO A 250 21.95 21.41 -19.12
CA PRO A 250 22.09 20.73 -17.84
C PRO A 250 22.01 19.21 -18.03
N ARG A 251 22.87 18.47 -17.34
CA ARG A 251 22.91 17.01 -17.44
C ARG A 251 21.61 16.40 -16.90
N PRO A 252 21.18 15.22 -17.41
CA PRO A 252 20.08 14.47 -16.83
C PRO A 252 20.28 14.24 -15.34
N ARG A 253 19.20 14.33 -14.57
CA ARG A 253 19.27 14.25 -13.10
C ARG A 253 19.89 12.94 -12.60
N PHE A 254 19.58 11.82 -13.25
CA PHE A 254 20.11 10.51 -12.88
C PHE A 254 21.64 10.43 -12.95
N CYS A 255 22.30 11.28 -13.76
CA CYS A 255 23.75 11.36 -13.83
C CYS A 255 24.42 11.90 -12.55
N SER A 256 23.65 12.55 -11.67
CA SER A 256 24.18 13.12 -10.42
C SER A 256 24.19 12.11 -9.27
N TYR A 257 23.60 10.92 -9.45
CA TYR A 257 23.59 9.87 -8.42
C TYR A 257 24.81 8.98 -8.61
N PRO A 258 25.79 8.98 -7.68
CA PRO A 258 26.95 8.11 -7.80
C PRO A 258 26.56 6.64 -7.53
N ASP A 259 26.95 5.75 -8.46
CA ASP A 259 27.16 4.30 -8.32
C ASP A 259 26.02 3.33 -7.90
N THR A 260 24.77 3.76 -7.81
CA THR A 260 23.69 2.92 -7.24
C THR A 260 22.77 2.21 -8.24
N TRP A 261 22.71 2.64 -9.51
CA TRP A 261 21.85 1.99 -10.51
C TRP A 261 22.68 1.10 -11.45
N LYS A 262 22.71 -0.20 -11.13
CA LYS A 262 23.30 -1.22 -11.99
C LYS A 262 22.21 -1.96 -12.74
N CYS A 263 22.38 -2.10 -14.05
CA CYS A 263 21.48 -2.82 -14.95
C CYS A 263 22.19 -4.07 -15.49
N GLY A 264 21.39 -5.01 -16.01
CA GLY A 264 21.93 -6.17 -16.72
C GLY A 264 22.79 -5.72 -17.91
N HIS A 265 23.84 -6.49 -18.23
CA HIS A 265 24.68 -6.14 -19.38
C HIS A 265 23.90 -6.44 -20.68
N PRO A 266 23.71 -5.46 -21.58
CA PRO A 266 22.75 -5.56 -22.68
C PRO A 266 23.18 -6.51 -23.80
N VAL A 267 24.46 -6.87 -23.86
CA VAL A 267 25.00 -7.87 -24.81
C VAL A 267 24.80 -9.30 -24.30
N ASN A 268 25.00 -9.53 -23.00
CA ASN A 268 25.06 -10.87 -22.43
C ASN A 268 24.80 -10.79 -20.93
N ALA A 269 23.76 -11.47 -20.47
CA ALA A 269 23.37 -11.47 -19.06
C ALA A 269 24.42 -12.07 -18.11
N SER A 270 25.39 -12.84 -18.62
CA SER A 270 26.50 -13.40 -17.81
C SER A 270 27.63 -12.40 -17.54
N LEU A 271 27.68 -11.27 -18.25
CA LEU A 271 28.66 -10.21 -18.00
C LEU A 271 28.26 -9.39 -16.76
N PRO A 272 29.24 -8.75 -16.08
CA PRO A 272 28.96 -7.97 -14.89
C PRO A 272 27.98 -6.84 -15.18
N ALA A 273 27.09 -6.59 -14.22
CA ALA A 273 26.13 -5.49 -14.28
C ALA A 273 26.84 -4.15 -14.46
N VAL A 274 26.32 -3.33 -15.37
CA VAL A 274 26.90 -2.04 -15.76
C VAL A 274 26.07 -0.89 -15.21
N ARG A 275 26.67 0.29 -15.07
CA ARG A 275 25.92 1.48 -14.64
C ARG A 275 24.90 1.87 -15.71
N LEU A 276 23.79 2.46 -15.29
CA LEU A 276 22.71 2.92 -16.18
C LEU A 276 23.22 3.71 -17.41
N ALA A 277 24.10 4.69 -17.21
CA ALA A 277 24.63 5.49 -18.32
C ALA A 277 25.51 4.67 -19.28
N ASP A 278 26.31 3.74 -18.75
CA ASP A 278 27.14 2.84 -19.54
C ASP A 278 26.27 1.84 -20.33
N GLN A 279 25.17 1.37 -19.72
CA GLN A 279 24.17 0.50 -20.36
C GLN A 279 23.57 1.20 -21.60
N MET A 280 23.11 2.44 -21.44
CA MET A 280 22.54 3.25 -22.54
C MET A 280 23.55 3.44 -23.67
N ASP A 281 24.81 3.73 -23.34
CA ASP A 281 25.90 3.88 -24.31
C ASP A 281 26.19 2.57 -25.07
N ILE A 282 26.24 1.44 -24.38
CA ILE A 282 26.46 0.13 -25.01
C ILE A 282 25.29 -0.22 -25.94
N ARG A 283 24.04 0.02 -25.52
CA ARG A 283 22.84 -0.23 -26.35
C ARG A 283 22.85 0.65 -27.60
N PHE A 284 23.19 1.93 -27.45
CA PHE A 284 23.34 2.85 -28.59
C PHE A 284 24.41 2.35 -29.58
N GLN A 285 25.57 1.91 -29.09
CA GLN A 285 26.61 1.32 -29.92
C GLN A 285 26.14 0.05 -30.63
N GLN A 286 25.34 -0.80 -29.98
CA GLN A 286 24.77 -1.99 -30.61
C GLN A 286 23.84 -1.62 -31.77
N LEU A 287 22.96 -0.63 -31.59
CA LEU A 287 22.09 -0.14 -32.67
C LEU A 287 22.90 0.46 -33.82
N GLN A 288 23.96 1.20 -33.52
CA GLN A 288 24.85 1.80 -34.52
C GLN A 288 25.62 0.73 -35.32
N ARG A 289 26.04 -0.36 -34.67
CA ARG A 289 26.69 -1.51 -35.33
C ARG A 289 25.69 -2.34 -36.16
N ARG A 290 24.45 -2.48 -35.67
CA ARG A 290 23.39 -3.22 -36.36
C ARG A 290 22.91 -2.48 -37.61
N TYR A 291 22.96 -1.16 -37.60
CA TYR A 291 22.50 -0.30 -38.69
C TYR A 291 23.54 0.79 -39.04
N PRO A 292 24.66 0.44 -39.68
CA PRO A 292 25.76 1.38 -39.95
C PRO A 292 25.38 2.49 -40.93
N ASP A 293 24.43 2.24 -41.83
CA ASP A 293 24.00 3.19 -42.87
C ASP A 293 22.99 4.23 -42.37
N LEU A 294 22.58 4.17 -41.10
CA LEU A 294 21.53 5.02 -40.53
C LEU A 294 22.12 6.05 -39.56
N VAL A 295 21.57 7.25 -39.60
CA VAL A 295 21.85 8.29 -38.61
C VAL A 295 20.91 8.10 -37.42
N LEU A 296 21.48 7.95 -36.22
CA LEU A 296 20.72 7.72 -35.00
C LEU A 296 20.39 9.04 -34.30
N ASP A 297 19.11 9.25 -33.99
CA ASP A 297 18.64 10.28 -33.08
C ASP A 297 18.16 9.64 -31.77
N VAL A 298 18.35 10.33 -30.65
CA VAL A 298 17.86 9.90 -29.35
C VAL A 298 17.04 11.01 -28.69
N ALA A 299 15.90 10.63 -28.14
CA ALA A 299 15.13 11.45 -27.22
C ALA A 299 15.05 10.72 -25.88
N LEU A 300 15.54 11.38 -24.84
CA LEU A 300 15.65 10.83 -23.50
C LEU A 300 14.72 11.61 -22.58
N LEU A 301 13.75 10.93 -22.02
CA LEU A 301 12.81 11.48 -21.06
C LEU A 301 13.11 10.88 -19.68
N SER A 302 13.51 11.72 -18.74
CA SER A 302 13.67 11.32 -17.34
C SER A 302 12.51 11.88 -16.52
N THR A 303 11.79 11.00 -15.86
CA THR A 303 10.76 11.31 -14.88
C THR A 303 11.33 11.07 -13.49
N HIS A 304 11.04 11.98 -12.58
CA HIS A 304 11.44 11.90 -11.19
C HIS A 304 10.29 12.39 -10.30
N ARG A 305 9.95 11.57 -9.31
CA ARG A 305 9.05 11.94 -8.22
C ARG A 305 9.91 12.24 -7.00
N PRO A 306 9.87 13.49 -6.47
CA PRO A 306 10.75 13.92 -5.39
C PRO A 306 10.54 13.08 -4.13
N PHE A 307 11.58 12.99 -3.29
CA PHE A 307 11.48 12.30 -2.02
C PHE A 307 10.37 12.92 -1.17
N VAL A 308 9.30 12.16 -0.93
CA VAL A 308 8.23 12.55 -0.01
C VAL A 308 8.56 11.98 1.35
N THR A 309 8.80 12.84 2.35
CA THR A 309 8.93 12.39 3.74
C THR A 309 7.55 11.96 4.23
N SER A 310 7.27 10.68 4.25
CA SER A 310 6.11 10.14 4.96
C SER A 310 6.56 9.66 6.33
N GLY A 311 5.75 9.89 7.35
CA GLY A 311 6.09 9.58 8.74
C GLY A 311 4.85 9.81 9.57
N THR A 312 4.56 8.90 10.50
CA THR A 312 3.42 9.08 11.40
C THR A 312 3.85 9.96 12.56
N LEU A 313 5.06 9.76 13.07
CA LEU A 313 5.65 10.56 14.14
C LEU A 313 6.74 11.46 13.56
N SER A 314 7.00 12.59 14.20
CA SER A 314 8.00 13.58 13.77
C SER A 314 9.44 13.03 13.65
N TYR A 315 9.75 11.94 14.36
CA TYR A 315 11.08 11.31 14.36
C TYR A 315 11.20 10.08 13.47
N THR A 316 10.08 9.58 12.92
CA THR A 316 10.11 8.49 11.93
C THR A 316 9.99 9.08 10.54
N PHE A 317 10.86 8.66 9.63
CA PHE A 317 10.81 9.11 8.24
C PHE A 317 10.92 7.93 7.27
N PHE A 318 10.20 8.08 6.17
CA PHE A 318 10.13 7.17 5.04
C PHE A 318 10.16 8.05 3.80
N ASN A 319 11.32 8.13 3.15
CA ASN A 319 11.50 8.91 1.94
C ASN A 319 11.43 7.95 0.75
N CYS A 320 10.38 8.07 -0.05
CA CYS A 320 10.25 7.33 -1.30
C CYS A 320 10.66 8.23 -2.48
N GLU A 321 11.59 7.76 -3.31
CA GLU A 321 11.95 8.40 -4.58
C GLU A 321 11.69 7.44 -5.74
N ASP A 322 10.94 7.91 -6.73
CA ASP A 322 10.77 7.19 -7.99
C ASP A 322 11.58 7.85 -9.10
N GLN A 323 12.21 7.00 -9.90
CA GLN A 323 12.97 7.39 -11.06
C GLN A 323 12.64 6.48 -12.23
N GLU A 324 12.21 7.11 -13.32
CA GLU A 324 11.73 6.45 -14.52
C GLU A 324 12.40 7.11 -15.73
N ILE A 325 12.88 6.32 -16.67
CA ILE A 325 13.59 6.82 -17.83
C ILE A 325 13.07 6.12 -19.07
N VAL A 326 12.65 6.90 -20.06
CA VAL A 326 12.24 6.43 -21.37
C VAL A 326 13.30 6.91 -22.38
N MET A 327 13.98 5.96 -23.02
CA MET A 327 14.97 6.20 -24.05
C MET A 327 14.37 5.79 -25.39
N LEU A 328 14.04 6.78 -26.21
CA LEU A 328 13.56 6.57 -27.57
C LEU A 328 14.72 6.78 -28.54
N THR A 329 15.03 5.76 -29.34
CA THR A 329 16.06 5.84 -30.39
C THR A 329 15.43 5.68 -31.76
N ARG A 330 15.82 6.54 -32.69
CA ARG A 330 15.32 6.52 -34.06
C ARG A 330 16.48 6.41 -35.05
N GLY A 331 16.39 5.50 -36.01
CA GLY A 331 17.31 5.44 -37.15
C GLY A 331 16.72 6.07 -38.40
N ARG A 332 17.39 7.08 -38.96
CA ARG A 332 16.99 7.74 -40.21
C ARG A 332 17.96 7.45 -41.34
N ARG A 333 17.41 7.33 -42.55
CA ARG A 333 18.16 7.30 -43.80
C ARG A 333 17.94 8.63 -44.52
N SER A 334 19.02 9.36 -44.75
CA SER A 334 18.98 10.65 -45.45
C SER A 334 19.53 10.48 -46.85
N VAL A 335 18.70 10.69 -47.86
CA VAL A 335 19.11 10.64 -49.27
C VAL A 335 19.18 12.07 -49.80
N GLY A 336 20.38 12.54 -50.16
CA GLY A 336 20.56 13.88 -50.72
C GLY A 336 22.03 14.24 -51.00
N SER A 337 22.27 14.91 -52.13
CA SER A 337 23.55 15.51 -52.51
C SER A 337 23.63 16.95 -51.96
N ASP A 338 24.79 17.32 -51.39
CA ASP A 338 25.06 18.58 -50.67
C ASP A 338 24.84 19.88 -51.46
N SER A 339 24.35 19.84 -52.70
CA SER A 339 24.47 20.96 -53.64
C SER A 339 23.20 21.62 -54.14
N THR A 340 21.95 21.16 -53.90
CA THR A 340 20.73 21.98 -54.24
C THR A 340 19.32 21.47 -53.87
N LYS A 341 19.11 20.37 -53.14
CA LYS A 341 17.75 19.92 -52.79
C LYS A 341 17.63 19.46 -51.34
N GLU A 342 16.48 19.74 -50.75
CA GLU A 342 16.09 19.29 -49.41
C GLU A 342 16.50 17.84 -49.18
N ARG A 343 17.24 17.61 -48.09
CA ARG A 343 17.73 16.28 -47.72
C ARG A 343 16.54 15.47 -47.22
N GLU A 344 15.95 14.66 -48.08
CA GLU A 344 14.80 13.83 -47.72
C GLU A 344 15.27 12.73 -46.76
N CYS A 345 14.81 12.80 -45.51
CA CYS A 345 15.20 11.89 -44.44
C CYS A 345 14.01 11.01 -44.06
N THR A 346 14.10 9.71 -44.32
CA THR A 346 13.07 8.74 -43.96
C THR A 346 13.47 7.97 -42.70
N THR A 347 12.50 7.76 -41.82
CA THR A 347 12.69 6.95 -40.61
C THR A 347 12.60 5.46 -40.96
N MET A 348 13.60 4.69 -40.57
CA MET A 348 13.68 3.25 -40.86
C MET A 348 13.35 2.39 -39.64
N PHE A 349 13.65 2.86 -38.43
CA PHE A 349 13.27 2.16 -37.20
C PHE A 349 13.08 3.12 -36.03
N VAL A 350 12.28 2.69 -35.06
CA VAL A 350 12.12 3.31 -33.74
C VAL A 350 12.27 2.24 -32.65
N ASP A 351 13.02 2.55 -31.60
CA ASP A 351 13.30 1.70 -30.45
C ASP A 351 12.84 2.42 -29.17
N ASP A 352 11.88 1.83 -28.43
CA ASP A 352 11.45 2.26 -27.09
C ASP A 352 12.05 1.32 -26.04
N TYR A 353 12.89 1.89 -25.18
CA TYR A 353 13.54 1.18 -24.09
C TYR A 353 13.39 1.94 -22.77
N ARG A 354 13.06 1.23 -21.69
CA ARG A 354 12.67 1.85 -20.42
C ARG A 354 13.47 1.34 -19.23
N TYR A 355 13.63 2.23 -18.26
CA TYR A 355 14.29 1.97 -16.99
C TYR A 355 13.42 2.47 -15.85
N GLU A 356 13.25 1.66 -14.81
CA GLU A 356 12.45 2.01 -13.64
C GLU A 356 13.12 1.58 -12.34
N ARG A 357 13.05 2.47 -11.35
CA ARG A 357 13.51 2.19 -10.00
C ARG A 357 12.76 3.05 -9.00
N GLU A 358 12.42 2.46 -7.87
CA GLU A 358 11.93 3.16 -6.69
C GLU A 358 12.88 2.88 -5.51
N MET A 359 13.29 3.93 -4.84
CA MET A 359 14.09 3.86 -3.61
C MET A 359 13.23 4.17 -2.40
N LEU A 360 13.52 3.47 -1.30
CA LEU A 360 13.00 3.79 0.03
C LEU A 360 14.18 4.02 0.97
N GLU A 361 14.22 5.19 1.58
CA GLU A 361 15.14 5.54 2.68
C GLU A 361 14.34 5.64 3.99
N THR A 362 14.78 4.94 5.05
CA THR A 362 14.04 4.87 6.31
C THR A 362 14.88 4.55 7.54
N ASN A 363 14.55 5.15 8.67
CA ASN A 363 15.15 4.87 9.98
C ASN A 363 14.39 3.82 10.82
N VAL A 364 13.48 3.02 10.24
CA VAL A 364 12.65 2.05 11.00
C VAL A 364 13.48 1.02 11.77
N VAL A 365 14.68 0.69 11.28
CA VAL A 365 15.59 -0.27 11.92
C VAL A 365 16.08 0.25 13.28
N ASP A 366 16.33 1.55 13.41
CA ASP A 366 16.75 2.17 14.67
C ASP A 366 15.66 2.07 15.74
N TRP A 367 14.40 2.11 15.32
CA TRP A 367 13.23 1.98 16.19
C TRP A 367 12.90 0.55 16.59
N HIS A 368 13.62 -0.46 16.06
CA HIS A 368 13.35 -1.87 16.29
C HIS A 368 13.22 -2.21 17.78
N PHE A 369 14.14 -1.69 18.61
CA PHE A 369 14.13 -1.95 20.05
C PHE A 369 12.83 -1.50 20.72
N PHE A 370 12.37 -0.28 20.42
CA PHE A 370 11.14 0.27 20.99
C PHE A 370 9.91 -0.49 20.50
N ILE A 371 9.86 -0.80 19.19
CA ILE A 371 8.75 -1.57 18.61
C ILE A 371 8.68 -2.96 19.25
N ALA A 372 9.82 -3.64 19.37
CA ALA A 372 9.92 -4.97 19.97
C ALA A 372 9.54 -4.95 21.46
N MET A 373 9.93 -3.92 22.21
CA MET A 373 9.54 -3.75 23.62
C MET A 373 8.03 -3.56 23.77
N MET A 374 7.41 -2.71 22.95
CA MET A 374 5.97 -2.47 23.02
C MET A 374 5.15 -3.70 22.63
N ARG A 375 5.51 -4.38 21.52
CA ARG A 375 4.83 -5.62 21.10
C ARG A 375 5.06 -6.76 22.07
N GLY A 376 6.33 -6.98 22.46
CA GLY A 376 6.70 -8.02 23.41
C GLY A 376 6.05 -7.82 24.78
N GLY A 377 6.01 -6.59 25.28
CA GLY A 377 5.33 -6.22 26.53
C GLY A 377 3.82 -6.43 26.48
N ALA A 378 3.17 -5.99 25.40
CA ALA A 378 1.73 -6.19 25.21
C ALA A 378 1.36 -7.67 25.11
N GLN A 379 2.13 -8.45 24.36
CA GLN A 379 1.93 -9.89 24.24
C GLN A 379 2.21 -10.64 25.55
N GLY A 380 3.28 -10.27 26.25
CA GLY A 380 3.61 -10.83 27.56
C GLY A 380 2.49 -10.58 28.56
N TYR A 381 1.91 -9.37 28.56
CA TYR A 381 0.72 -9.06 29.36
C TYR A 381 -0.46 -9.97 29.03
N PHE A 382 -0.74 -10.23 27.75
CA PHE A 382 -1.81 -11.15 27.34
C PHE A 382 -1.54 -12.59 27.77
N TRP A 383 -0.32 -13.09 27.65
CA TRP A 383 0.04 -14.43 28.15
C TRP A 383 -0.16 -14.54 29.66
N VAL A 384 0.34 -13.59 30.44
CA VAL A 384 0.14 -13.57 31.90
C VAL A 384 -1.35 -13.53 32.23
N ARG A 385 -2.13 -12.70 31.54
CA ARG A 385 -3.58 -12.59 31.74
C ARG A 385 -4.30 -13.90 31.44
N LEU A 386 -3.96 -14.59 30.34
CA LEU A 386 -4.56 -15.87 29.97
C LEU A 386 -4.22 -16.96 31.01
N ILE A 387 -2.97 -16.98 31.49
CA ILE A 387 -2.54 -17.90 32.56
C ILE A 387 -3.30 -17.63 33.86
N LEU A 388 -3.46 -16.37 34.25
CA LEU A 388 -4.21 -15.97 35.44
C LEU A 388 -5.70 -16.32 35.30
N LEU A 389 -6.29 -16.11 34.12
CA LEU A 389 -7.69 -16.47 33.85
C LEU A 389 -7.90 -17.98 33.93
N TYR A 390 -7.00 -18.77 33.36
CA TYR A 390 -7.02 -20.23 33.47
C TYR A 390 -6.84 -20.68 34.91
N ARG A 391 -5.91 -20.09 35.67
CA ARG A 391 -5.71 -20.37 37.10
C ARG A 391 -6.95 -20.04 37.92
N ALA A 392 -7.58 -18.89 37.68
CA ALA A 392 -8.82 -18.50 38.35
C ALA A 392 -9.98 -19.46 38.03
N ALA A 393 -10.12 -19.87 36.77
CA ALA A 393 -11.11 -20.87 36.37
C ALA A 393 -10.83 -22.24 36.99
N PHE A 394 -9.56 -22.63 37.12
CA PHE A 394 -9.14 -23.88 37.76
C PHE A 394 -9.44 -23.91 39.26
N ILE A 395 -9.23 -22.78 39.96
CA ILE A 395 -9.61 -22.63 41.37
C ILE A 395 -11.13 -22.56 41.53
N ALA A 396 -11.84 -21.88 40.62
CA ALA A 396 -13.30 -21.82 40.65
C ALA A 396 -13.94 -23.22 40.49
N ALA A 397 -13.36 -24.06 39.62
CA ALA A 397 -13.78 -25.45 39.44
C ALA A 397 -13.58 -26.32 40.70
N GLU A 398 -12.61 -25.98 41.56
CA GLU A 398 -12.38 -26.66 42.85
C GLU A 398 -13.54 -26.51 43.83
N SER A 399 -14.30 -25.42 43.73
CA SER A 399 -15.46 -25.16 44.61
C SER A 399 -16.73 -25.92 44.22
N VAL A 400 -16.73 -26.58 43.05
CA VAL A 400 -17.87 -27.31 42.48
C VAL A 400 -17.70 -28.83 42.62
N ASP A 401 -16.46 -29.33 42.53
CA ASP A 401 -16.13 -30.76 42.73
C ASP A 401 -15.98 -31.09 44.23
N ALA A 402 -17.09 -31.19 44.95
CA ALA A 402 -17.11 -31.82 46.27
C ALA A 402 -16.99 -33.36 46.22
N ASP A 403 -17.15 -33.97 45.03
CA ASP A 403 -17.12 -35.42 44.85
C ASP A 403 -15.92 -35.86 43.99
N GLY A 404 -14.75 -35.97 44.62
CA GLY A 404 -13.70 -37.00 44.42
C GLY A 404 -13.20 -37.42 43.03
N LEU A 405 -13.67 -36.88 41.90
CA LEU A 405 -13.28 -37.36 40.57
C LEU A 405 -12.14 -36.52 39.96
N ARG A 406 -10.98 -37.19 39.91
CA ARG A 406 -9.91 -37.16 38.88
C ARG A 406 -9.52 -35.78 38.33
N ARG A 407 -8.32 -35.31 38.71
CA ARG A 407 -7.60 -34.09 38.26
C ARG A 407 -7.70 -33.74 36.75
N HIS A 408 -7.97 -34.71 35.88
CA HIS A 408 -8.20 -34.53 34.44
C HIS A 408 -9.57 -33.90 34.10
N SER A 409 -10.66 -34.20 34.85
CA SER A 409 -11.96 -33.53 34.65
C SER A 409 -11.90 -32.05 35.03
N ARG A 410 -11.14 -31.72 36.08
CA ARG A 410 -10.91 -30.35 36.57
C ARG A 410 -10.23 -29.46 35.52
N GLY A 411 -9.17 -29.96 34.88
CA GLY A 411 -8.48 -29.23 33.82
C GLY A 411 -9.38 -28.96 32.60
N VAL A 412 -10.25 -29.93 32.27
CA VAL A 412 -11.22 -29.81 31.17
C VAL A 412 -12.34 -28.82 31.52
N SER A 413 -12.88 -28.86 32.75
CA SER A 413 -13.89 -27.90 33.22
C SER A 413 -13.36 -26.46 33.26
N ALA A 414 -12.11 -26.27 33.71
CA ALA A 414 -11.45 -24.96 33.67
C ALA A 414 -11.24 -24.45 32.24
N ALA A 415 -10.80 -25.32 31.32
CA ALA A 415 -10.64 -24.96 29.91
C ALA A 415 -11.98 -24.60 29.25
N LEU A 416 -13.04 -25.37 29.52
CA LEU A 416 -14.39 -25.09 29.02
C LEU A 416 -14.92 -23.76 29.57
N SER A 417 -14.63 -23.44 30.83
CA SER A 417 -14.99 -22.16 31.44
C SER A 417 -14.28 -20.98 30.77
N VAL A 418 -13.00 -21.10 30.44
CA VAL A 418 -12.25 -20.08 29.69
C VAL A 418 -12.80 -19.93 28.26
N LEU A 419 -13.13 -21.03 27.58
CA LEU A 419 -13.69 -21.02 26.23
C LEU A 419 -15.12 -20.47 26.14
N LYS A 420 -15.85 -20.41 27.27
CA LYS A 420 -17.14 -19.72 27.37
C LYS A 420 -16.99 -18.21 27.46
N ILE A 421 -15.83 -17.71 27.91
CA ILE A 421 -15.58 -16.28 28.00
C ILE A 421 -15.32 -15.75 26.58
N PRO A 422 -16.04 -14.71 26.14
CA PRO A 422 -15.80 -14.11 24.84
C PRO A 422 -14.34 -13.62 24.73
N PHE A 423 -13.61 -14.06 23.71
CA PHE A 423 -12.19 -13.71 23.56
C PHE A 423 -11.94 -12.20 23.53
N GLN A 424 -12.93 -11.44 23.05
CA GLN A 424 -12.86 -9.98 22.95
C GLN A 424 -12.74 -9.33 24.34
N ALA A 425 -13.30 -9.96 25.38
CA ALA A 425 -13.19 -9.49 26.75
C ALA A 425 -11.79 -9.72 27.30
N ILE A 426 -11.06 -10.70 26.78
CA ILE A 426 -9.68 -10.99 27.17
C ILE A 426 -8.74 -9.98 26.49
N VAL A 427 -8.98 -9.69 25.21
CA VAL A 427 -8.11 -8.85 24.37
C VAL A 427 -8.35 -7.36 24.58
N TYR A 428 -9.57 -6.87 24.36
CA TYR A 428 -9.84 -5.42 24.25
C TYR A 428 -10.18 -4.75 25.57
N SER A 429 -10.40 -5.48 26.66
CA SER A 429 -10.82 -4.86 27.93
C SER A 429 -9.71 -4.08 28.65
N SER A 430 -8.44 -4.31 28.31
CA SER A 430 -7.30 -3.63 28.91
C SER A 430 -6.71 -2.63 27.94
N LEU A 431 -6.73 -1.36 28.34
CA LEU A 431 -6.24 -0.25 27.51
C LEU A 431 -4.73 -0.30 27.30
N LEU A 432 -3.97 -0.79 28.28
CA LEU A 432 -2.50 -0.81 28.24
C LEU A 432 -1.95 -1.58 27.03
N PRO A 433 -2.27 -2.88 26.81
CA PRO A 433 -1.76 -3.61 25.65
C PRO A 433 -2.27 -3.02 24.33
N VAL A 434 -3.51 -2.51 24.28
CA VAL A 434 -4.06 -1.86 23.09
C VAL A 434 -3.24 -0.62 22.72
N VAL A 435 -2.93 0.25 23.69
CA VAL A 435 -2.09 1.43 23.48
C VAL A 435 -0.67 1.03 23.05
N CYS A 436 -0.06 0.01 23.66
CA CYS A 436 1.25 -0.49 23.25
C CYS A 436 1.26 -0.98 21.79
N TYR A 437 0.24 -1.74 21.36
CA TYR A 437 0.12 -2.19 19.98
C TYR A 437 -0.13 -1.03 19.01
N VAL A 438 -0.92 -0.03 19.40
CA VAL A 438 -1.13 1.18 18.59
C VAL A 438 0.16 1.97 18.44
N LEU A 439 0.91 2.21 19.53
CA LEU A 439 2.19 2.92 19.45
C LEU A 439 3.20 2.16 18.58
N ALA A 440 3.24 0.83 18.66
CA ALA A 440 4.04 0.01 17.76
C ALA A 440 3.61 0.19 16.29
N LEU A 441 2.30 0.14 16.01
CA LEU A 441 1.74 0.36 14.67
C LEU A 441 2.05 1.77 14.14
N LEU A 442 2.04 2.80 15.01
CA LEU A 442 2.40 4.16 14.62
C LEU A 442 3.88 4.29 14.22
N LEU A 443 4.77 3.46 14.77
CA LEU A 443 6.20 3.46 14.43
C LEU A 443 6.50 2.70 13.14
N ASP A 444 5.96 1.49 12.95
CA ASP A 444 6.30 0.61 11.83
C ASP A 444 5.21 0.44 10.77
N GLY A 445 4.01 0.97 10.99
CA GLY A 445 2.86 0.82 10.11
C GLY A 445 3.08 1.38 8.71
N ASN A 446 3.73 2.55 8.59
CA ASN A 446 4.08 3.11 7.27
C ASN A 446 5.03 2.20 6.50
N PHE A 447 6.09 1.68 7.15
CA PHE A 447 7.00 0.73 6.51
C PHE A 447 6.26 -0.49 5.99
N MET A 448 5.39 -1.04 6.84
CA MET A 448 4.61 -2.22 6.51
C MET A 448 3.67 -1.94 5.34
N ASP A 449 2.95 -0.81 5.34
CA ASP A 449 2.09 -0.42 4.22
C ASP A 449 2.88 -0.18 2.93
N ILE A 450 4.07 0.45 3.00
CA ILE A 450 4.99 0.63 1.87
C ILE A 450 5.49 -0.72 1.34
N TYR A 451 5.79 -1.67 2.23
CA TYR A 451 6.18 -3.03 1.88
C TYR A 451 5.07 -3.79 1.18
N LEU A 452 3.85 -3.71 1.70
CA LEU A 452 2.68 -4.28 1.05
C LEU A 452 2.39 -3.59 -0.28
N ASP A 453 2.58 -2.27 -0.37
CA ASP A 453 2.46 -1.53 -1.61
C ASP A 453 3.43 -2.06 -2.68
N SER A 454 4.69 -2.32 -2.31
CA SER A 454 5.67 -2.94 -3.22
C SER A 454 5.39 -4.40 -3.57
N TYR A 455 4.80 -5.18 -2.66
CA TYR A 455 4.43 -6.57 -2.96
C TYR A 455 3.38 -6.66 -4.08
N TRP A 456 2.48 -5.67 -4.15
CA TRP A 456 1.43 -5.58 -5.17
C TRP A 456 1.87 -4.86 -6.46
N SER A 457 3.09 -4.30 -6.52
CA SER A 457 3.60 -3.64 -7.73
C SER A 457 4.30 -4.64 -8.67
N THR A 458 3.66 -4.92 -9.81
CA THR A 458 4.22 -5.64 -10.95
C THR A 458 4.29 -4.76 -12.20
N LEU A 459 5.29 -5.02 -13.05
CA LEU A 459 5.56 -4.30 -14.32
C LEU A 459 4.37 -4.34 -15.30
N GLU A 460 3.64 -5.46 -15.35
CA GLU A 460 2.49 -5.63 -16.26
C GLU A 460 1.13 -5.57 -15.54
N GLY A 461 1.12 -5.26 -14.24
CA GLY A 461 -0.11 -5.17 -13.46
C GLY A 461 -0.82 -6.49 -13.16
N VAL A 462 -0.34 -7.63 -13.67
CA VAL A 462 -0.87 -8.97 -13.37
C VAL A 462 -0.16 -9.54 -12.14
N MET A 463 -0.94 -10.02 -11.16
CA MET A 463 -0.44 -10.59 -9.91
C MET A 463 -0.72 -12.09 -9.84
N SER A 464 0.29 -12.89 -9.50
CA SER A 464 0.11 -14.29 -9.11
C SER A 464 -0.05 -14.40 -7.60
N ILE A 465 -1.27 -14.67 -7.13
CA ILE A 465 -1.54 -14.79 -5.69
C ILE A 465 -1.08 -16.17 -5.21
N LYS A 466 -0.03 -16.20 -4.38
CA LYS A 466 0.39 -17.39 -3.63
C LYS A 466 -0.22 -17.34 -2.23
N LEU A 467 -0.65 -18.49 -1.70
CA LEU A 467 -1.36 -18.58 -0.43
C LEU A 467 -0.51 -18.09 0.76
N LEU A 468 0.75 -18.52 0.84
CA LEU A 468 1.64 -18.18 1.97
C LEU A 468 1.92 -16.67 2.07
N PRO A 469 2.38 -15.98 1.01
CA PRO A 469 2.52 -14.52 1.03
C PRO A 469 1.21 -13.77 1.28
N PHE A 470 0.08 -14.33 0.84
CA PHE A 470 -1.23 -13.74 1.10
C PHE A 470 -1.58 -13.76 2.60
N VAL A 471 -1.20 -14.81 3.33
CA VAL A 471 -1.38 -14.87 4.79
C VAL A 471 -0.54 -13.80 5.48
N ASP A 472 0.74 -13.66 5.11
CA ASP A 472 1.62 -12.64 5.71
C ASP A 472 1.10 -11.21 5.47
N LEU A 473 0.56 -10.97 4.27
CA LEU A 473 -0.14 -9.74 3.92
C LEU A 473 -1.36 -9.52 4.81
N ALA A 474 -2.24 -10.52 4.92
CA ALA A 474 -3.47 -10.44 5.69
C ALA A 474 -3.20 -10.15 7.17
N VAL A 475 -2.17 -10.79 7.74
CA VAL A 475 -1.70 -10.55 9.12
C VAL A 475 -1.29 -9.10 9.29
N THR A 476 -0.53 -8.56 8.34
CA THR A 476 0.01 -7.20 8.40
C THR A 476 -1.11 -6.16 8.29
N GLN A 477 -2.07 -6.33 7.38
CA GLN A 477 -3.23 -5.44 7.22
C GLN A 477 -4.19 -5.47 8.41
N MET A 478 -4.37 -6.65 9.03
CA MET A 478 -5.21 -6.79 10.23
C MET A 478 -4.65 -6.10 11.48
N ARG A 479 -3.41 -5.58 11.46
CA ARG A 479 -2.88 -4.77 12.58
C ARG A 479 -3.67 -3.48 12.82
N SER A 480 -4.41 -3.01 11.81
CA SER A 480 -5.39 -1.91 11.93
C SER A 480 -6.48 -2.17 12.99
N VAL A 481 -6.68 -3.43 13.41
CA VAL A 481 -7.62 -3.81 14.48
C VAL A 481 -7.33 -3.08 15.79
N TRP A 482 -6.05 -2.82 16.10
CA TRP A 482 -5.64 -2.16 17.34
C TRP A 482 -6.03 -0.68 17.34
N LEU A 483 -5.97 -0.02 16.18
CA LEU A 483 -6.44 1.35 16.01
C LEU A 483 -7.95 1.43 16.22
N MET A 484 -8.71 0.50 15.65
CA MET A 484 -10.16 0.42 15.87
C MET A 484 -10.51 0.14 17.34
N ALA A 485 -9.78 -0.77 17.99
CA ALA A 485 -9.98 -1.07 19.40
C ALA A 485 -9.78 0.18 20.27
N LEU A 486 -8.70 0.94 20.03
CA LEU A 486 -8.45 2.19 20.74
C LEU A 486 -9.56 3.24 20.49
N LEU A 487 -10.02 3.38 19.24
CA LEU A 487 -11.12 4.30 18.92
C LEU A 487 -12.42 3.89 19.63
N VAL A 488 -12.73 2.60 19.68
CA VAL A 488 -13.88 2.08 20.44
C VAL A 488 -13.73 2.38 21.93
N ASP A 489 -12.56 2.13 22.52
CA ASP A 489 -12.31 2.44 23.93
C ASP A 489 -12.47 3.94 24.21
N LEU A 490 -11.94 4.81 23.35
CA LEU A 490 -12.07 6.26 23.47
C LEU A 490 -13.53 6.73 23.32
N THR A 491 -14.29 6.19 22.36
CA THR A 491 -15.71 6.54 22.19
C THR A 491 -16.54 6.14 23.40
N VAL A 492 -16.27 4.96 23.99
CA VAL A 492 -16.91 4.52 25.24
C VAL A 492 -16.54 5.44 26.40
N LEU A 493 -15.26 5.84 26.52
CA LEU A 493 -14.81 6.78 27.55
C LEU A 493 -15.47 8.16 27.43
N VAL A 494 -15.64 8.67 26.20
CA VAL A 494 -16.33 9.95 25.95
C VAL A 494 -17.83 9.85 26.21
N ALA A 495 -18.48 8.78 25.76
CA ALA A 495 -19.90 8.53 25.99
C ALA A 495 -20.25 8.38 27.48
N ARG A 496 -19.24 8.08 28.32
CA ARG A 496 -19.37 7.96 29.77
C ARG A 496 -19.40 9.32 30.51
N LYS A 497 -19.16 10.46 29.83
CA LYS A 497 -19.29 11.77 30.51
C LYS A 497 -20.76 11.93 30.98
N PRO A 498 -21.01 12.10 32.29
CA PRO A 498 -22.33 11.90 32.88
C PRO A 498 -23.30 12.97 32.39
N ILE A 499 -24.21 12.58 31.49
CA ILE A 499 -25.43 13.33 31.24
C ILE A 499 -26.28 13.10 32.49
N HIS A 500 -26.25 14.05 33.41
CA HIS A 500 -26.92 13.98 34.71
C HIS A 500 -28.36 13.45 34.57
N GLY A 501 -28.62 12.29 35.17
CA GLY A 501 -29.97 11.91 35.60
C GLY A 501 -30.81 11.01 34.68
N SER A 502 -30.26 10.36 33.66
CA SER A 502 -31.00 9.32 32.91
C SER A 502 -30.39 7.94 33.20
N GLU A 503 -31.23 6.93 33.47
CA GLU A 503 -30.80 5.54 33.64
C GLU A 503 -29.91 5.11 32.45
N GLU A 504 -28.60 5.06 32.67
CA GLU A 504 -27.59 5.04 31.61
C GLU A 504 -27.58 3.69 30.89
N LYS A 505 -28.20 3.66 29.71
CA LYS A 505 -28.03 2.62 28.71
C LYS A 505 -26.67 2.79 28.02
N LEU A 506 -25.66 2.03 28.41
CA LEU A 506 -24.37 2.07 27.72
C LEU A 506 -24.47 1.37 26.35
N PRO A 507 -24.15 2.04 25.23
CA PRO A 507 -24.03 1.38 23.93
C PRO A 507 -22.79 0.48 23.92
N GLY A 508 -22.99 -0.83 23.93
CA GLY A 508 -21.93 -1.84 23.78
C GLY A 508 -21.74 -2.23 22.32
N ILE A 509 -20.53 -2.08 21.80
CA ILE A 509 -20.14 -2.56 20.46
C ILE A 509 -19.73 -4.03 20.58
N ARG A 510 -20.33 -4.91 19.77
CA ARG A 510 -19.91 -6.33 19.75
C ARG A 510 -18.48 -6.45 19.23
N GLY A 511 -17.57 -7.01 20.02
CA GLY A 511 -16.14 -7.06 19.64
C GLY A 511 -15.81 -7.86 18.36
N LEU A 512 -16.70 -8.74 17.88
CA LEU A 512 -16.55 -9.36 16.54
C LEU A 512 -16.63 -8.32 15.41
N ALA A 513 -17.36 -7.22 15.60
CA ALA A 513 -17.45 -6.15 14.60
C ALA A 513 -16.07 -5.51 14.37
N ILE A 514 -15.28 -5.30 15.43
CA ILE A 514 -13.92 -4.74 15.34
C ILE A 514 -13.03 -5.63 14.46
N SER A 515 -13.02 -6.94 14.74
CA SER A 515 -12.21 -7.90 13.99
C SER A 515 -12.72 -8.11 12.56
N PHE A 516 -14.04 -8.11 12.35
CA PHE A 516 -14.65 -8.22 11.03
C PHE A 516 -14.36 -6.99 10.16
N THR A 517 -14.51 -5.78 10.71
CA THR A 517 -14.18 -4.54 9.99
C THR A 517 -12.70 -4.51 9.59
N SER A 518 -11.79 -4.94 10.48
CA SER A 518 -10.36 -5.04 10.14
C SER A 518 -10.08 -6.14 9.10
N ALA A 519 -10.78 -7.27 9.12
CA ALA A 519 -10.62 -8.30 8.10
C ALA A 519 -11.06 -7.83 6.69
N LEU A 520 -12.07 -6.95 6.60
CA LEU A 520 -12.50 -6.38 5.32
C LEU A 520 -11.44 -5.48 4.67
N THR A 521 -10.51 -4.89 5.45
CA THR A 521 -9.47 -4.02 4.89
C THR A 521 -8.45 -4.77 4.04
N ILE A 522 -8.34 -6.10 4.19
CA ILE A 522 -7.44 -6.97 3.39
C ILE A 522 -7.71 -6.83 1.89
N ILE A 523 -8.95 -6.55 1.49
CA ILE A 523 -9.33 -6.36 0.08
C ILE A 523 -8.80 -5.05 -0.48
N GLY A 524 -8.52 -4.05 0.37
CA GLY A 524 -8.15 -2.70 -0.05
C GLY A 524 -6.93 -2.66 -0.97
N PRO A 525 -5.78 -3.21 -0.55
CA PRO A 525 -4.55 -3.24 -1.35
C PRO A 525 -4.64 -4.05 -2.65
N TYR A 526 -5.72 -4.81 -2.87
CA TYR A 526 -5.87 -5.61 -4.07
C TYR A 526 -5.76 -4.74 -5.32
N ARG A 527 -4.85 -5.15 -6.21
CA ARG A 527 -4.58 -4.50 -7.48
C ARG A 527 -5.23 -5.31 -8.60
N HIS A 528 -5.93 -4.62 -9.48
CA HIS A 528 -6.45 -5.20 -10.70
C HIS A 528 -6.20 -4.22 -11.84
N PRO A 529 -5.72 -4.67 -13.02
CA PRO A 529 -5.45 -3.80 -14.15
C PRO A 529 -6.62 -2.86 -14.40
N ALA A 530 -7.86 -3.35 -14.45
CA ALA A 530 -9.07 -2.56 -14.78
C ALA A 530 -9.28 -1.27 -13.95
N PHE A 531 -8.67 -1.16 -12.77
CA PHE A 531 -8.75 0.06 -11.95
C PHE A 531 -7.74 1.13 -12.36
N ARG A 532 -6.69 0.74 -13.08
CA ARG A 532 -5.56 1.61 -13.43
C ARG A 532 -6.01 2.84 -14.21
N GLY A 533 -5.66 4.02 -13.68
CA GLY A 533 -5.90 5.30 -14.31
C GLY A 533 -4.82 6.31 -13.95
N THR A 534 -4.25 6.95 -14.98
CA THR A 534 -3.17 7.93 -14.89
C THR A 534 -3.50 9.16 -15.77
N GLU A 535 -4.72 9.67 -15.62
CA GLU A 535 -5.23 10.82 -16.38
C GLU A 535 -4.46 12.09 -15.97
N ILE A 536 -3.86 12.78 -16.95
CA ILE A 536 -3.14 14.04 -16.73
C ILE A 536 -4.18 15.17 -16.65
N GLU A 537 -4.25 15.85 -15.51
CA GLU A 537 -5.11 17.04 -15.31
C GLU A 537 -4.44 18.30 -15.88
N SER A 538 -3.11 18.42 -15.73
CA SER A 538 -2.35 19.53 -16.27
C SER A 538 -0.88 19.18 -16.50
N ALA A 539 -0.30 19.77 -17.55
CA ALA A 539 1.12 19.78 -17.82
C ALA A 539 1.64 21.23 -17.81
N MET A 540 2.68 21.51 -17.04
CA MET A 540 3.23 22.85 -16.86
C MET A 540 4.70 22.89 -17.22
N ARG A 541 5.10 23.81 -18.11
CA ARG A 541 6.51 24.06 -18.41
C ARG A 541 7.19 24.71 -17.19
N LEU A 542 8.36 24.19 -16.83
CA LEU A 542 9.20 24.72 -15.77
C LEU A 542 10.35 25.54 -16.39
N PRO A 543 10.82 26.60 -15.72
CA PRO A 543 11.99 27.34 -16.16
C PRO A 543 13.22 26.45 -16.30
N ALA A 544 14.05 26.72 -17.32
CA ALA A 544 15.30 25.98 -17.53
C ALA A 544 16.30 26.21 -16.38
N ALA A 545 16.35 27.43 -15.83
CA ALA A 545 17.16 27.83 -14.69
C ALA A 545 16.29 28.02 -13.43
N GLY A 546 16.74 27.53 -12.28
CA GLY A 546 16.02 27.66 -11.01
C GLY A 546 16.44 26.64 -9.96
N GLN A 547 15.86 26.76 -8.76
CA GLN A 547 16.06 25.81 -7.66
C GLN A 547 15.59 24.40 -8.07
N ARG A 548 16.29 23.37 -7.58
CA ARG A 548 15.93 21.97 -7.77
C ARG A 548 14.98 21.56 -6.64
N LEU A 549 13.86 20.94 -6.99
CA LEU A 549 12.98 20.31 -6.02
C LEU A 549 13.41 18.85 -5.88
N ASP A 550 14.18 18.57 -4.83
CA ASP A 550 14.72 17.23 -4.58
C ASP A 550 13.94 16.50 -3.48
N THR A 551 13.51 17.24 -2.46
CA THR A 551 12.76 16.71 -1.33
C THR A 551 11.51 17.55 -1.08
N VAL A 552 10.37 16.90 -0.93
CA VAL A 552 9.15 17.51 -0.41
C VAL A 552 8.98 17.06 1.03
N ARG A 553 9.24 17.98 1.96
CA ARG A 553 9.03 17.73 3.38
C ARG A 553 7.61 18.11 3.76
N ALA A 554 6.87 17.15 4.28
CA ALA A 554 5.60 17.45 4.94
C ALA A 554 5.90 18.31 6.18
N SER A 555 5.15 19.39 6.36
CA SER A 555 5.28 20.23 7.55
C SER A 555 4.56 19.54 8.71
N PRO A 556 5.26 19.09 9.76
CA PRO A 556 4.59 18.50 10.91
C PRO A 556 3.74 19.57 11.58
N GLN A 557 2.44 19.32 11.75
CA GLN A 557 1.58 20.24 12.49
C GLN A 557 1.84 20.17 14.01
N TRP A 558 2.34 19.02 14.51
CA TRP A 558 2.80 18.80 15.89
C TRP A 558 3.81 17.63 15.98
N TYR A 559 3.56 16.63 16.85
CA TYR A 559 4.29 15.36 16.93
C TYR A 559 3.89 14.37 15.82
N PHE A 560 2.78 14.65 15.13
CA PHE A 560 2.33 13.86 13.98
C PHE A 560 2.73 14.55 12.69
N ASN A 561 3.24 13.75 11.77
CA ASN A 561 3.47 14.18 10.40
C ASN A 561 2.33 13.62 9.52
N GLU A 562 1.96 14.35 8.47
CA GLU A 562 0.94 13.87 7.52
C GLU A 562 1.54 12.70 6.74
N SER A 563 1.30 11.48 7.21
CA SER A 563 1.69 10.27 6.49
C SER A 563 0.74 10.00 5.33
N THR A 564 1.30 9.82 4.14
CA THR A 564 0.58 9.41 2.91
C THR A 564 0.24 7.92 2.87
N TYR A 565 0.65 7.11 3.85
CA TYR A 565 0.44 5.65 3.83
C TYR A 565 -0.50 5.21 4.97
N LEU A 566 -0.04 5.17 6.22
CA LEU A 566 -0.87 4.66 7.34
C LEU A 566 -2.16 5.47 7.53
N PHE A 567 -2.07 6.80 7.53
CA PHE A 567 -3.20 7.69 7.79
C PHE A 567 -3.97 8.14 6.55
N ASP A 568 -3.49 7.82 5.34
CA ASP A 568 -4.18 8.15 4.10
C ASP A 568 -4.80 6.90 3.46
N ASP A 569 -4.05 5.81 3.29
CA ASP A 569 -4.52 4.65 2.54
C ASP A 569 -5.22 3.63 3.45
N SER A 570 -4.53 3.17 4.49
CA SER A 570 -5.01 2.10 5.38
C SER A 570 -6.20 2.55 6.23
N THR A 571 -6.14 3.75 6.80
CA THR A 571 -7.26 4.36 7.53
C THR A 571 -8.45 4.70 6.64
N THR A 572 -8.25 5.16 5.40
CA THR A 572 -9.38 5.44 4.51
C THR A 572 -10.12 4.14 4.18
N MET A 573 -9.40 3.05 3.89
CA MET A 573 -10.02 1.74 3.73
C MET A 573 -10.76 1.31 5.00
N LEU A 574 -10.15 1.50 6.17
CA LEU A 574 -10.77 1.19 7.45
C LEU A 574 -12.07 1.95 7.69
N VAL A 575 -12.11 3.26 7.37
CA VAL A 575 -13.30 4.10 7.46
C VAL A 575 -14.38 3.65 6.48
N VAL A 576 -14.01 3.32 5.23
CA VAL A 576 -14.94 2.77 4.23
C VAL A 576 -15.53 1.46 4.71
N CYS A 577 -14.71 0.54 5.24
CA CYS A 577 -15.17 -0.73 5.80
C CYS A 577 -16.06 -0.52 7.04
N ALA A 578 -15.70 0.40 7.93
CA ALA A 578 -16.52 0.74 9.09
C ALA A 578 -17.89 1.31 8.67
N GLY A 579 -17.91 2.19 7.68
CA GLY A 579 -19.13 2.73 7.09
C GLY A 579 -20.00 1.66 6.42
N ALA A 580 -19.39 0.74 5.66
CA ALA A 580 -20.09 -0.38 5.04
C ALA A 580 -20.71 -1.32 6.09
N VAL A 581 -19.98 -1.64 7.15
CA VAL A 581 -20.47 -2.46 8.27
C VAL A 581 -21.62 -1.75 9.01
N ALA A 582 -21.50 -0.44 9.25
CA ALA A 582 -22.56 0.35 9.87
C ALA A 582 -23.82 0.43 8.98
N LEU A 583 -23.66 0.56 7.67
CA LEU A 583 -24.76 0.55 6.71
C LEU A 583 -25.45 -0.81 6.68
N LEU A 584 -24.70 -1.91 6.55
CA LEU A 584 -25.22 -3.28 6.60
C LEU A 584 -25.97 -3.56 7.91
N ALA A 585 -25.43 -3.11 9.04
CA ALA A 585 -26.10 -3.23 10.33
C ALA A 585 -27.43 -2.48 10.35
N SER A 586 -27.45 -1.27 9.78
CA SER A 586 -28.62 -0.41 9.73
C SER A 586 -29.70 -0.95 8.78
N THR A 587 -29.31 -1.49 7.62
CA THR A 587 -30.24 -2.10 6.66
C THR A 587 -30.84 -3.38 7.21
N VAL A 588 -30.04 -4.26 7.83
CA VAL A 588 -30.57 -5.47 8.49
C VAL A 588 -31.55 -5.08 9.59
N ARG A 589 -31.22 -4.08 10.41
CA ARG A 589 -32.13 -3.57 11.44
C ARG A 589 -33.44 -3.02 10.87
N LEU A 590 -33.37 -2.27 9.77
CA LEU A 590 -34.54 -1.73 9.08
C LEU A 590 -35.40 -2.87 8.51
N VAL A 591 -34.77 -3.88 7.90
CA VAL A 591 -35.46 -5.06 7.35
C VAL A 591 -36.13 -5.87 8.46
N SER A 592 -35.44 -6.15 9.57
CA SER A 592 -36.03 -6.85 10.73
C SER A 592 -37.19 -6.07 11.34
N PHE A 593 -37.06 -4.74 11.43
CA PHE A 593 -38.16 -3.86 11.86
C PHE A 593 -39.36 -3.93 10.92
N LEU A 594 -39.13 -3.91 9.60
CA LEU A 594 -40.17 -4.04 8.58
C LEU A 594 -40.82 -5.43 8.58
N LEU A 595 -40.06 -6.49 8.85
CA LEU A 595 -40.54 -7.87 8.90
C LEU A 595 -41.21 -8.25 10.24
N ARG A 596 -41.22 -7.35 11.25
CA ARG A 596 -41.68 -7.65 12.62
C ARG A 596 -41.05 -8.91 13.23
N GLU A 597 -39.86 -9.29 12.77
CA GLU A 597 -39.07 -10.31 13.44
C GLU A 597 -38.26 -9.64 14.54
N ASP A 598 -38.47 -10.05 15.80
CA ASP A 598 -37.62 -9.72 16.95
C ASP A 598 -36.26 -10.43 16.85
N GLN A 599 -35.56 -10.27 15.72
CA GLN A 599 -34.16 -10.65 15.62
C GLN A 599 -33.31 -9.49 16.15
N GLU A 600 -32.69 -9.72 17.31
CA GLU A 600 -31.70 -8.83 17.90
C GLU A 600 -30.37 -8.80 17.11
N VAL A 601 -30.43 -8.37 15.85
CA VAL A 601 -29.25 -8.00 15.08
C VAL A 601 -28.95 -6.54 15.39
N VAL A 602 -28.27 -6.33 16.53
CA VAL A 602 -27.83 -4.99 16.91
C VAL A 602 -26.33 -5.01 17.13
N LEU A 603 -25.60 -4.35 16.22
CA LEU A 603 -24.17 -4.07 16.33
C LEU A 603 -23.84 -3.22 17.58
N ILE A 604 -24.85 -2.51 18.11
CA ILE A 604 -24.79 -1.69 19.32
C ILE A 604 -25.89 -2.16 20.28
N SER A 605 -25.55 -2.96 21.29
CA SER A 605 -26.53 -3.34 22.32
C SER A 605 -26.46 -2.39 23.49
N THR A 606 -27.58 -1.76 23.87
CA THR A 606 -27.67 -1.02 25.13
C THR A 606 -27.65 -1.99 26.30
N LEU A 607 -26.64 -1.90 27.18
CA LEU A 607 -26.60 -2.66 28.43
C LEU A 607 -27.34 -1.88 29.53
N ASN A 608 -28.28 -2.53 30.23
CA ASN A 608 -28.68 -2.11 31.57
C ASN A 608 -27.67 -2.72 32.54
N VAL A 609 -26.75 -1.92 33.08
CA VAL A 609 -25.77 -2.39 34.06
C VAL A 609 -26.37 -2.23 35.47
N PRO A 610 -26.64 -3.31 36.22
CA PRO A 610 -27.11 -3.17 37.60
C PRO A 610 -26.02 -2.58 38.50
N LEU A 611 -26.39 -1.70 39.43
CA LEU A 611 -25.47 -1.07 40.38
C LEU A 611 -24.66 -2.14 41.15
N GLY A 612 -23.36 -2.21 40.90
CA GLY A 612 -22.44 -3.09 41.64
C GLY A 612 -21.40 -3.83 40.79
N THR A 613 -21.67 -4.04 39.49
CA THR A 613 -20.71 -4.66 38.56
C THR A 613 -19.49 -3.77 38.27
N GLU A 614 -19.58 -2.45 38.52
CA GLU A 614 -18.44 -1.52 38.44
C GLU A 614 -17.30 -1.84 39.42
N ARG A 615 -17.57 -2.56 40.52
CA ARG A 615 -16.53 -2.91 41.52
C ARG A 615 -15.76 -4.18 41.19
N LEU A 616 -16.33 -5.06 40.37
CA LEU A 616 -15.78 -6.39 40.09
C LEU A 616 -15.08 -6.48 38.73
N TRP A 617 -15.46 -5.61 37.80
CA TRP A 617 -14.94 -5.59 36.45
C TRP A 617 -14.68 -4.15 36.04
N SER A 618 -13.54 -3.90 35.39
CA SER A 618 -13.37 -2.65 34.64
C SER A 618 -14.56 -2.52 33.69
N THR A 619 -15.35 -1.45 33.76
CA THR A 619 -16.58 -1.33 32.96
C THR A 619 -16.34 -1.36 31.44
N SER A 620 -15.09 -1.19 30.99
CA SER A 620 -14.63 -1.49 29.62
C SER A 620 -14.86 -2.95 29.21
N SER A 621 -14.81 -3.91 30.13
CA SER A 621 -15.08 -5.34 29.88
C SER A 621 -16.56 -5.69 29.79
N LEU A 622 -17.47 -4.77 30.13
CA LEU A 622 -18.93 -4.96 30.05
C LEU A 622 -19.50 -4.60 28.67
N SER A 623 -18.65 -4.20 27.71
CA SER A 623 -19.05 -3.88 26.32
C SER A 623 -19.49 -5.09 25.50
N ILE A 624 -19.32 -6.31 26.01
CA ILE A 624 -19.62 -7.56 25.29
C ILE A 624 -20.78 -8.29 25.96
N ARG A 625 -21.86 -8.44 25.20
CA ARG A 625 -23.13 -9.01 25.66
C ARG A 625 -22.99 -10.48 26.08
N PHE A 626 -23.42 -10.80 27.30
CA PHE A 626 -23.85 -12.15 27.66
C PHE A 626 -25.35 -12.27 27.39
N ASN A 627 -25.75 -13.07 26.39
CA ASN A 627 -27.16 -13.44 26.27
C ASN A 627 -27.46 -14.50 27.33
N ALA A 628 -28.05 -14.08 28.45
CA ALA A 628 -28.83 -15.00 29.28
C ALA A 628 -30.18 -15.22 28.59
N LEU A 629 -30.57 -16.48 28.38
CA LEU A 629 -31.91 -16.81 27.89
C LEU A 629 -32.94 -16.33 28.90
N THR A 630 -33.58 -15.20 28.61
CA THR A 630 -34.83 -14.82 29.26
C THR A 630 -35.97 -15.50 28.51
N SER A 631 -36.40 -16.67 29.00
CA SER A 631 -37.73 -17.22 28.74
C SER A 631 -38.50 -17.36 30.04
#